data_AF-B2FSC3-F1
#
_entry.id   AF-B2FSC3-F1
#
_cell.length_a   1.000
_cell.length_b   1.000
_cell.length_c   1.000
_cell.angle_alpha   90.00
_cell.angle_beta   90.00
_cell.angle_gamma   90.00
#
_symmetry.space_group_name_H-M   'P 1'
#
loop_
_entity.id
_entity.type
_entity.pdbx_description
1 polymer ?
#
loop_
_entity_poly.entity_id
_entity_poly.type
_entity_poly.pdbx_seq_one_letter_code
_entity_poly.pdbx_strand_id
1 'polypeptide(L)'
;MDRRLAMYRITMIALLLGLAGSAAAKPEKSVVQMDRQSPVAEQVRQVEKALDDGDYSEISADDRSTVREALARITARMGGHQSVQELPPQVQGEVFNDQERINTLLTRAHEDSRQICQHTRSTGSNMPKSRCLTVAERRRIEEKGKALLNDQRTFNNFNPASSR
;
A
#
# COMPACT_ATOMS: atom_id res chain seq x y z
N MET A 1 37.11 -48.08 -15.87
CA MET A 1 36.15 -47.69 -14.80
C MET A 1 35.52 -46.30 -15.05
N ASP A 2 35.70 -45.71 -16.24
CA ASP A 2 35.55 -44.25 -16.41
C ASP A 2 34.15 -43.75 -16.78
N ARG A 3 33.29 -44.60 -17.36
CA ARG A 3 31.94 -44.20 -17.78
C ARG A 3 30.96 -44.03 -16.61
N ARG A 4 31.19 -44.72 -15.48
CA ARG A 4 30.33 -44.63 -14.28
C ARG A 4 30.58 -43.35 -13.47
N LEU A 5 31.83 -42.89 -13.40
CA LEU A 5 32.18 -41.62 -12.77
C LEU A 5 31.67 -40.41 -13.57
N ALA A 6 31.73 -40.47 -14.91
CA ALA A 6 31.20 -39.42 -15.78
C ALA A 6 29.67 -39.28 -15.66
N MET A 7 28.96 -40.42 -15.61
CA MET A 7 27.50 -40.45 -15.44
C MET A 7 27.07 -39.88 -14.09
N TYR A 8 27.78 -40.20 -13.00
CA TYR A 8 27.49 -39.69 -11.65
C TYR A 8 27.73 -38.18 -11.51
N ARG A 9 28.74 -37.65 -12.20
CA ARG A 9 29.04 -36.21 -12.23
C ARG A 9 27.97 -35.41 -12.99
N ILE A 10 27.45 -35.98 -14.09
CA ILE A 10 26.37 -35.36 -14.86
C ILE A 10 25.05 -35.40 -14.09
N THR A 11 24.73 -36.51 -13.40
CA THR A 11 23.51 -36.62 -12.58
C THR A 11 23.53 -35.73 -11.34
N MET A 12 24.69 -35.46 -10.73
CA MET A 12 24.81 -34.55 -9.58
C MET A 12 24.64 -33.07 -9.96
N ILE A 13 25.05 -32.67 -11.17
CA ILE A 13 24.85 -31.29 -11.65
C ILE A 13 23.37 -31.04 -11.98
N ALA A 14 22.66 -32.04 -12.52
CA ALA A 14 21.23 -31.93 -12.82
C ALA A 14 20.34 -31.80 -11.57
N LEU A 15 20.75 -32.37 -10.44
CA LEU A 15 19.97 -32.33 -9.19
C LEU A 15 20.06 -30.97 -8.46
N LEU A 16 21.10 -30.17 -8.72
CA LEU A 16 21.31 -28.88 -8.05
C LEU A 16 20.59 -27.69 -8.72
N LEU A 17 20.06 -27.85 -9.94
CA LEU A 17 19.30 -26.79 -10.64
C LEU A 17 17.81 -26.72 -10.27
N GLY A 18 17.30 -27.65 -9.44
CA GLY A 18 15.86 -27.76 -9.14
C GLY A 18 15.31 -26.82 -8.08
N LEU A 19 16.14 -26.02 -7.39
CA LEU A 19 15.72 -25.19 -6.25
C LEU A 19 15.68 -23.67 -6.54
N ALA A 20 15.35 -23.27 -7.77
CA ALA A 20 14.98 -21.89 -8.04
C ALA A 20 13.53 -21.63 -7.61
N GLY A 21 13.32 -21.31 -6.34
CA GLY A 21 12.03 -20.85 -5.83
C GLY A 21 11.65 -19.52 -6.47
N SER A 22 10.76 -19.54 -7.45
CA SER A 22 10.16 -18.34 -8.02
C SER A 22 9.34 -17.63 -6.95
N ALA A 23 9.83 -16.49 -6.44
CA ALA A 23 9.02 -15.61 -5.63
C ALA A 23 7.93 -14.98 -6.52
N ALA A 24 6.75 -15.58 -6.53
CA ALA A 24 5.59 -15.01 -7.21
C ALA A 24 5.18 -13.72 -6.50
N ALA A 25 5.30 -12.58 -7.18
CA ALA A 25 4.76 -11.33 -6.71
C ALA A 25 3.23 -11.47 -6.56
N LYS A 26 2.67 -11.10 -5.41
CA LYS A 26 1.22 -10.98 -5.27
C LYS A 26 0.75 -9.93 -6.27
N PRO A 27 -0.31 -10.19 -7.05
CA PRO A 27 -0.86 -9.20 -7.96
C PRO A 27 -1.22 -7.94 -7.16
N GLU A 28 -0.85 -6.78 -7.70
CA GLU A 28 -1.24 -5.48 -7.16
C GLU A 28 -2.77 -5.41 -7.19
N LYS A 29 -3.40 -5.37 -6.01
CA LYS A 29 -4.85 -5.23 -5.91
C LYS A 29 -5.23 -3.83 -6.39
N SER A 30 -6.21 -3.74 -7.29
CA SER A 30 -6.73 -2.46 -7.74
C SER A 30 -7.42 -1.70 -6.61
N VAL A 31 -7.36 -0.36 -6.66
CA VAL A 31 -8.13 0.52 -5.76
C VAL A 31 -9.61 0.17 -5.86
N VAL A 32 -10.27 -0.03 -4.72
CA VAL A 32 -11.74 -0.12 -4.68
C VAL A 32 -12.32 1.27 -4.95
N GLN A 33 -13.16 1.37 -5.97
CA GLN A 33 -13.82 2.61 -6.38
C GLN A 33 -15.33 2.42 -6.33
N MET A 34 -16.02 3.43 -5.81
CA MET A 34 -17.46 3.52 -5.93
C MET A 34 -17.83 4.15 -7.27
N ASP A 35 -18.80 3.56 -7.96
CA ASP A 35 -19.31 4.01 -9.25
C ASP A 35 -20.81 4.35 -9.18
N ARG A 36 -21.34 4.89 -10.28
CA ARG A 36 -22.72 5.37 -10.36
C ARG A 36 -23.73 4.32 -10.80
N GLN A 37 -23.29 3.22 -11.40
CA GLN A 37 -24.14 2.26 -12.10
C GLN A 37 -24.38 0.99 -11.27
N SER A 38 -23.39 0.58 -10.49
CA SER A 38 -23.42 -0.61 -9.67
C SER A 38 -24.35 -0.43 -8.47
N PRO A 39 -25.02 -1.49 -7.98
CA PRO A 39 -25.86 -1.41 -6.80
C PRO A 39 -25.08 -0.89 -5.59
N VAL A 40 -25.60 0.18 -4.96
CA VAL A 40 -24.84 0.90 -3.92
C VAL A 40 -24.56 0.02 -2.69
N ALA A 41 -25.51 -0.84 -2.32
CA ALA A 41 -25.34 -1.76 -1.21
C ALA A 41 -24.17 -2.74 -1.41
N GLU A 42 -23.90 -3.17 -2.64
CA GLU A 42 -22.76 -4.03 -2.95
C GLU A 42 -21.45 -3.25 -2.85
N GLN A 43 -21.42 -2.03 -3.39
CA GLN A 43 -20.25 -1.16 -3.30
C GLN A 43 -19.88 -0.84 -1.84
N VAL A 44 -20.87 -0.55 -0.99
CA VAL A 44 -20.65 -0.32 0.45
C VAL A 44 -19.96 -1.52 1.10
N ARG A 45 -20.47 -2.73 0.87
CA ARG A 45 -19.86 -3.97 1.40
C ARG A 45 -18.43 -4.16 0.91
N GLN A 46 -18.17 -3.88 -0.36
CA GLN A 46 -16.83 -4.00 -0.93
C GLN A 46 -15.85 -3.04 -0.28
N VAL A 47 -16.24 -1.78 -0.07
CA VAL A 47 -15.41 -0.79 0.61
C VAL A 47 -15.16 -1.18 2.06
N GLU A 48 -16.19 -1.57 2.81
CA GLU A 48 -16.05 -2.01 4.21
C GLU A 48 -15.09 -3.19 4.33
N LYS A 49 -15.27 -4.20 3.47
CA LYS A 49 -14.38 -5.36 3.43
C LYS A 49 -12.95 -4.96 3.13
N ALA A 50 -12.72 -4.10 2.14
CA ALA A 50 -11.38 -3.70 1.75
C ALA A 50 -10.66 -2.88 2.84
N LEU A 51 -11.41 -2.08 3.60
CA LEU A 51 -10.88 -1.40 4.79
C LEU A 51 -10.40 -2.41 5.85
N ASP A 52 -11.09 -3.53 6.03
CA ASP A 52 -10.80 -4.51 7.06
C ASP A 52 -9.76 -5.56 6.63
N ASP A 53 -9.65 -5.87 5.34
CA ASP A 53 -8.72 -6.88 4.78
C ASP A 53 -7.24 -6.43 4.77
N GLY A 54 -6.94 -5.19 5.15
CA GLY A 54 -5.58 -4.65 5.28
C GLY A 54 -4.96 -4.07 4.01
N ASP A 55 -5.75 -3.95 2.94
CA ASP A 55 -5.30 -3.40 1.64
C ASP A 55 -4.91 -1.90 1.72
N TYR A 56 -5.38 -1.22 2.77
CA TYR A 56 -5.11 0.18 3.08
C TYR A 56 -4.37 0.31 4.42
N SER A 57 -3.20 -0.33 4.54
CA SER A 57 -2.42 -0.35 5.79
C SER A 57 -1.95 1.02 6.26
N GLU A 58 -1.84 1.99 5.35
CA GLU A 58 -1.37 3.36 5.61
C GLU A 58 -2.52 4.39 5.73
N ILE A 59 -3.79 3.96 5.67
CA ILE A 59 -4.92 4.87 5.91
C ILE A 59 -4.90 5.36 7.36
N SER A 60 -5.08 6.67 7.57
CA SER A 60 -5.17 7.24 8.91
C SER A 60 -6.46 6.81 9.61
N ALA A 61 -6.48 6.88 10.94
CA ALA A 61 -7.70 6.61 11.72
C ALA A 61 -8.82 7.60 11.37
N ASP A 62 -8.47 8.87 11.17
CA ASP A 62 -9.42 9.94 10.83
C ASP A 62 -10.02 9.75 9.42
N ASP A 63 -9.19 9.41 8.44
CA ASP A 63 -9.66 9.10 7.08
C ASP A 63 -10.55 7.85 7.09
N ARG A 64 -10.19 6.83 7.87
CA ARG A 64 -11.00 5.62 8.05
C ARG A 64 -12.36 5.94 8.68
N SER A 65 -12.41 6.78 9.71
CA SER A 65 -13.68 7.25 10.30
C SER A 65 -14.50 7.99 9.26
N THR A 66 -13.86 8.91 8.53
CA THR A 66 -14.49 9.71 7.48
C THR A 66 -15.14 8.85 6.40
N VAL A 67 -14.45 7.79 5.93
CA VAL A 67 -15.00 6.84 4.96
C VAL A 67 -16.22 6.12 5.53
N ARG A 68 -16.13 5.60 6.76
CA ARG A 68 -17.25 4.89 7.40
C ARG A 68 -18.47 5.79 7.60
N GLU A 69 -18.26 7.04 8.01
CA GLU A 69 -19.34 8.02 8.13
C GLU A 69 -19.99 8.36 6.79
N ALA A 70 -19.18 8.50 5.72
CA ALA A 70 -19.70 8.73 4.37
C ALA A 70 -20.53 7.52 3.87
N LEU A 71 -20.07 6.30 4.10
CA LEU A 71 -20.82 5.08 3.77
C LEU A 71 -22.16 5.00 4.53
N ALA A 72 -22.16 5.38 5.82
CA ALA A 72 -23.37 5.44 6.62
C ALA A 72 -24.38 6.46 6.07
N ARG A 73 -23.91 7.66 5.69
CA ARG A 73 -24.76 8.69 5.05
C ARG A 73 -25.33 8.22 3.71
N ILE A 74 -24.50 7.60 2.87
CA ILE A 74 -24.94 7.02 1.58
C ILE A 74 -26.03 5.99 1.85
N THR A 75 -25.80 5.04 2.75
CA THR A 75 -26.77 3.98 3.08
C THR A 75 -28.09 4.56 3.58
N ALA A 76 -28.05 5.58 4.44
CA ALA A 76 -29.25 6.26 4.94
C ALA A 76 -30.03 6.97 3.81
N ARG A 77 -29.35 7.63 2.87
CA ARG A 77 -29.98 8.30 1.72
C ARG A 77 -30.55 7.33 0.69
N MET A 78 -29.86 6.20 0.47
CA MET A 78 -30.33 5.16 -0.44
C MET A 78 -31.59 4.49 0.10
N GLY A 79 -31.70 4.28 1.41
CA GLY A 79 -32.86 3.62 2.01
C GLY A 79 -33.09 2.24 1.39
N GLY A 80 -34.24 2.04 0.73
CA GLY A 80 -34.58 0.81 0.02
C GLY A 80 -34.21 0.78 -1.47
N HIS A 81 -33.67 1.87 -2.02
CA HIS A 81 -33.32 1.99 -3.43
C HIS A 81 -32.05 1.20 -3.76
N GLN A 82 -31.98 0.60 -4.95
CA GLN A 82 -30.79 -0.16 -5.37
C GLN A 82 -29.80 0.73 -6.11
N SER A 83 -30.30 1.64 -6.94
CA SER A 83 -29.51 2.56 -7.74
C SER A 83 -29.69 4.02 -7.32
N VAL A 84 -28.60 4.79 -7.42
CA VAL A 84 -28.62 6.25 -7.20
C VAL A 84 -29.59 6.94 -8.17
N GLN A 85 -29.80 6.39 -9.38
CA GLN A 85 -30.70 6.99 -10.37
C GLN A 85 -32.18 6.98 -9.91
N GLU A 86 -32.55 6.15 -8.94
CA GLU A 86 -33.90 6.12 -8.37
C GLU A 86 -34.17 7.27 -7.40
N LEU A 87 -33.12 7.96 -6.93
CA LEU A 87 -33.24 9.03 -5.95
C LEU A 87 -33.64 10.37 -6.59
N PRO A 88 -34.21 11.31 -5.82
CA PRO A 88 -34.41 12.68 -6.28
C PRO A 88 -33.09 13.36 -6.68
N PRO A 89 -33.05 14.23 -7.71
CA PRO A 89 -31.80 14.78 -8.24
C PRO A 89 -30.88 15.44 -7.21
N GLN A 90 -31.46 16.12 -6.21
CA GLN A 90 -30.69 16.72 -5.13
C GLN A 90 -29.97 15.66 -4.29
N VAL A 91 -30.67 14.59 -3.92
CA VAL A 91 -30.11 13.47 -3.12
C VAL A 91 -29.07 12.70 -3.94
N GLN A 92 -29.26 12.57 -5.26
CA GLN A 92 -28.24 11.98 -6.15
C GLN A 92 -26.92 12.73 -6.05
N GLY A 93 -26.95 14.06 -6.13
CA GLY A 93 -25.77 14.90 -5.99
C GLY A 93 -25.07 14.71 -4.66
N GLU A 94 -25.82 14.61 -3.57
CA GLU A 94 -25.24 14.37 -2.24
C GLU A 94 -24.58 12.99 -2.12
N VAL A 95 -25.19 11.94 -2.68
CA VAL A 95 -24.59 10.60 -2.72
C VAL A 95 -23.32 10.61 -3.57
N PHE A 96 -23.34 11.26 -4.73
CA PHE A 96 -22.16 11.37 -5.59
C PHE A 96 -21.01 12.13 -4.92
N ASN A 97 -21.30 13.17 -4.15
CA ASN A 97 -20.27 13.89 -3.40
C ASN A 97 -19.62 13.00 -2.33
N ASP A 98 -20.42 12.18 -1.63
CA ASP A 98 -19.89 11.24 -0.65
C ASP A 98 -19.10 10.09 -1.32
N GLN A 99 -19.55 9.58 -2.46
CA GLN A 99 -18.80 8.59 -3.26
C GLN A 99 -17.44 9.15 -3.70
N GLU A 100 -17.40 10.38 -4.23
CA GLU A 100 -16.15 11.01 -4.68
C GLU A 100 -15.17 11.22 -3.51
N ARG A 101 -15.70 11.62 -2.34
CA ARG A 101 -14.90 11.74 -1.12
C ARG A 101 -14.27 10.40 -0.73
N ILE A 102 -15.06 9.32 -0.75
CA ILE A 102 -14.56 7.97 -0.46
C ILE A 102 -13.49 7.58 -1.47
N ASN A 103 -13.76 7.73 -2.77
CA ASN A 103 -12.84 7.40 -3.85
C ASN A 103 -11.50 8.13 -3.72
N THR A 104 -11.53 9.42 -3.40
CA THR A 104 -10.32 10.23 -3.18
C THR A 104 -9.49 9.69 -2.01
N LEU A 105 -10.14 9.40 -0.88
CA LEU A 105 -9.46 8.89 0.32
C LEU A 105 -8.87 7.50 0.09
N LEU A 106 -9.61 6.60 -0.54
CA LEU A 106 -9.15 5.25 -0.86
C LEU A 106 -8.02 5.28 -1.89
N THR A 107 -8.09 6.15 -2.90
CA THR A 107 -7.02 6.28 -3.90
C THR A 107 -5.72 6.70 -3.24
N ARG A 108 -5.75 7.76 -2.41
CA ARG A 108 -4.57 8.20 -1.65
C ARG A 108 -4.04 7.10 -0.72
N ALA A 109 -4.92 6.47 0.06
CA ALA A 109 -4.52 5.42 0.99
C ALA A 109 -3.90 4.22 0.27
N HIS A 110 -4.42 3.86 -0.92
CA HIS A 110 -3.83 2.82 -1.74
C HIS A 110 -2.43 3.19 -2.19
N GLU A 111 -2.25 4.38 -2.78
CA GLU A 111 -0.95 4.87 -3.24
C GLU A 111 0.12 4.86 -2.13
N ASP A 112 -0.28 5.29 -0.93
CA ASP A 112 0.58 5.30 0.26
C ASP A 112 0.92 3.89 0.76
N SER A 113 -0.03 2.95 0.66
CA SER A 113 0.10 1.56 1.13
C SER A 113 0.87 0.65 0.16
N ARG A 114 1.10 1.08 -1.08
CA ARG A 114 1.85 0.28 -2.07
C ARG A 114 3.25 -0.06 -1.56
N GLN A 115 3.63 -1.33 -1.70
CA GLN A 115 4.95 -1.80 -1.27
C GLN A 115 5.99 -1.61 -2.38
N ILE A 116 7.18 -1.16 -1.96
CA ILE A 116 8.35 -1.05 -2.82
C ILE A 116 9.46 -1.86 -2.17
N CYS A 117 9.89 -2.89 -2.89
CA CYS A 117 10.95 -3.78 -2.47
C CYS A 117 12.25 -3.41 -3.17
N GLN A 118 13.28 -3.12 -2.40
CA GLN A 118 14.63 -2.89 -2.91
C GLN A 118 15.59 -3.94 -2.35
N HIS A 119 16.47 -4.46 -3.21
CA HIS A 119 17.59 -5.27 -2.77
C HIS A 119 18.71 -4.35 -2.28
N THR A 120 19.02 -4.43 -0.98
CA THR A 120 20.07 -3.62 -0.37
C THR A 120 21.04 -4.51 0.41
N ARG A 121 22.31 -4.11 0.47
CA ARG A 121 23.32 -4.76 1.31
C ARG A 121 23.29 -4.12 2.68
N SER A 122 23.16 -4.92 3.74
CA SER A 122 23.27 -4.41 5.10
C SER A 122 24.72 -4.05 5.43
N THR A 123 24.93 -3.03 6.25
CA THR A 123 26.26 -2.70 6.77
C THR A 123 26.90 -3.92 7.42
N GLY A 124 28.17 -4.19 7.12
CA GLY A 124 28.89 -5.36 7.62
C GLY A 124 28.60 -6.69 6.91
N SER A 125 27.77 -6.73 5.86
CA SER A 125 27.59 -7.93 5.02
C SER A 125 27.49 -7.59 3.54
N ASN A 126 28.20 -8.34 2.68
CA ASN A 126 28.07 -8.22 1.23
C ASN A 126 26.85 -8.95 0.65
N MET A 127 26.13 -9.73 1.46
CA MET A 127 24.95 -10.47 1.04
C MET A 127 23.74 -9.53 0.87
N PRO A 128 23.19 -9.35 -0.35
CA PRO A 128 22.00 -8.52 -0.54
C PRO A 128 20.77 -9.16 0.11
N LYS A 129 19.94 -8.34 0.76
CA LYS A 129 18.64 -8.75 1.31
C LYS A 129 17.55 -7.85 0.74
N SER A 130 16.36 -8.41 0.50
CA SER A 130 15.18 -7.63 0.13
C SER A 130 14.67 -6.87 1.34
N ARG A 131 14.42 -5.57 1.16
CA ARG A 131 13.70 -4.72 2.11
C ARG A 131 12.49 -4.14 1.41
N CYS A 132 11.30 -4.50 1.88
CA CYS A 132 10.03 -3.98 1.37
C CYS A 132 9.50 -2.97 2.38
N LEU A 133 9.15 -1.78 1.89
CA LEU A 133 8.55 -0.70 2.67
C LEU A 133 7.33 -0.18 1.91
N THR A 134 6.35 0.36 2.62
CA THR A 134 5.27 1.13 1.96
C THR A 134 5.82 2.45 1.43
N VAL A 135 5.13 3.06 0.47
CA VAL A 135 5.50 4.39 -0.06
C VAL A 135 5.53 5.41 1.08
N ALA A 136 4.51 5.39 1.95
CA ALA A 136 4.42 6.28 3.10
C ALA A 136 5.53 6.04 4.12
N GLU A 137 5.86 4.79 4.46
CA GLU A 137 6.96 4.49 5.40
C GLU A 137 8.31 4.97 4.86
N ARG A 138 8.59 4.74 3.58
CA ARG A 138 9.81 5.25 2.95
C ARG A 138 9.88 6.78 3.02
N ARG A 139 8.79 7.48 2.73
CA ARG A 139 8.73 8.95 2.86
C ARG A 139 9.02 9.38 4.30
N ARG A 140 8.43 8.72 5.29
CA ARG A 140 8.69 8.98 6.72
C ARG A 140 10.16 8.79 7.10
N ILE A 141 10.82 7.75 6.59
CA ILE A 141 12.25 7.50 6.81
C ILE A 141 13.09 8.62 6.19
N GLU A 142 12.79 9.04 4.96
CA GLU A 142 13.50 10.13 4.27
C GLU A 142 13.35 11.47 5.00
N GLU A 143 12.14 11.81 5.44
CA GLU A 143 11.85 13.04 6.18
C GLU A 143 12.56 13.06 7.53
N LYS A 144 12.53 11.96 8.29
CA LYS A 144 13.30 11.81 9.54
C LYS A 144 14.80 12.00 9.30
N GLY A 145 15.34 11.42 8.23
CA GLY A 145 16.74 11.61 7.85
C GLY A 145 17.08 13.08 7.57
N LYS A 146 16.24 13.78 6.81
CA LYS A 146 16.41 15.22 6.52
C LYS A 146 16.34 16.07 7.79
N ALA A 147 15.41 15.76 8.70
CA ALA A 147 15.27 16.47 9.96
C ALA A 147 16.54 16.35 10.83
N LEU A 148 17.11 15.15 10.96
CA LEU A 148 18.35 14.92 11.71
C LEU A 148 19.54 15.70 11.13
N LEU A 149 19.69 15.71 9.80
CA LEU A 149 20.74 16.47 9.13
C LEU A 149 20.59 17.99 9.33
N ASN A 150 19.35 18.49 9.31
CA ASN A 150 19.07 19.91 9.52
C ASN A 150 19.28 20.32 10.99
N ASP A 151 18.91 19.47 11.95
CA ASP A 151 19.16 19.70 13.36
C ASP A 151 20.68 19.77 13.67
N GLN A 152 21.46 18.83 13.13
CA GLN A 152 22.92 18.85 13.27
C GLN A 152 23.55 20.12 12.67
N ARG A 153 23.08 20.60 11.52
CA ARG A 153 23.53 21.87 10.92
C ARG A 153 23.19 23.05 11.81
N THR A 154 21.97 23.09 12.32
CA THR A 154 21.47 24.13 13.23
C THR A 154 22.33 24.19 14.50
N PHE A 155 22.60 23.04 15.12
CA PHE A 155 23.50 22.95 16.28
C PHE A 155 24.92 23.45 15.96
N ASN A 156 25.51 23.01 14.84
CA ASN A 156 26.84 23.46 14.42
C ASN A 156 26.91 24.96 14.14
N ASN A 157 25.81 25.57 13.67
CA ASN A 157 25.74 27.03 13.45
C ASN A 157 25.61 27.82 14.76
N PHE A 158 24.95 27.27 15.79
CA PHE A 158 24.80 27.92 17.10
C PHE A 158 25.99 27.68 18.04
N ASN A 159 26.72 26.59 17.85
CA ASN A 159 27.96 26.31 18.51
C ASN A 159 29.05 26.12 17.43
N PRO A 160 29.43 27.19 16.72
CA PRO A 160 30.60 27.12 15.87
C PRO A 160 31.72 26.77 16.83
N ALA A 161 32.28 25.56 16.70
CA ALA A 161 33.31 25.09 17.62
C ALA A 161 34.27 26.24 17.89
N SER A 162 34.40 26.60 19.16
CA SER A 162 35.47 27.46 19.67
C SER A 162 36.76 26.99 19.03
N SER A 163 37.16 27.67 17.96
CA SER A 163 38.27 27.25 17.12
C SER A 163 39.54 27.36 17.96
N ARG A 164 40.04 26.24 18.44
CA ARG A 164 41.47 26.09 18.74
C ARG A 164 42.17 25.59 17.50
#